data_AF-A0A5C4M205-F1
#
_entry.id   AF-A0A5C4M205-F1
#
_cell.length_a   1.000
_cell.length_b   1.000
_cell.length_c   1.000
_cell.angle_alpha   90.00
_cell.angle_beta   90.00
_cell.angle_gamma   90.00
#
_symmetry.space_group_name_H-M   'P 1'
#
loop_
_entity.id
_entity.type
_entity.pdbx_description
1 polymer ?
#
loop_
_entity_poly.entity_id
_entity_poly.type
_entity_poly.pdbx_seq_one_letter_code
_entity_poly.pdbx_strand_id
1 'polypeptide(L)'
;MVTAPFVTRRQPGLAGRLWYGGASLRSARWAGEHGMNFLTSSVIRAEESEDFAEIQLAQVRMFRAHHPDGERARVSQGLVVIPTDSATAAQRAKYEAYVEKRTPRTAAPQGPGRMLFARDLLGTSAEMARRLYAHAAFREARPGAGLVD
;
A
#
# COMPACT_ATOMS: atom_id res chain seq x y z
N MET A 1 8.76 38.45 24.26
CA MET A 1 9.06 37.00 24.29
C MET A 1 7.78 36.27 23.91
N VAL A 2 7.66 35.77 22.68
CA VAL A 2 6.45 35.09 22.21
C VAL A 2 6.64 33.59 22.43
N THR A 3 5.86 33.02 23.34
CA THR A 3 5.85 31.58 23.60
C THR A 3 5.20 30.90 22.39
N ALA A 4 5.98 30.12 21.64
CA ALA A 4 5.44 29.30 20.57
C ALA A 4 4.40 28.32 21.15
N PRO A 5 3.28 28.06 20.45
CA PRO A 5 2.30 27.09 20.93
C PRO A 5 2.96 25.71 21.00
N PHE A 6 2.94 25.09 22.19
CA PHE A 6 3.38 23.72 22.40
C PHE A 6 2.16 22.82 22.64
N VAL A 7 2.08 21.72 21.91
CA VAL A 7 0.99 20.74 22.06
C VAL A 7 1.27 19.89 23.29
N THR A 8 0.42 19.98 24.31
CA THR A 8 0.61 19.31 25.61
C THR A 8 -0.20 18.03 25.79
N ARG A 9 -1.21 17.77 24.95
CA ARG A 9 -2.13 16.65 25.15
C ARG A 9 -1.68 15.42 24.35
N ARG A 10 -0.87 14.57 24.97
CA ARG A 10 -0.54 13.24 24.45
C ARG A 10 -1.70 12.28 24.79
N GLN A 11 -2.43 11.83 23.78
CA GLN A 11 -3.46 10.80 23.95
C GLN A 11 -2.77 9.42 24.01
N PRO A 12 -2.88 8.67 25.11
CA PRO A 12 -2.32 7.31 25.19
C PRO A 12 -2.83 6.43 24.04
N GLY A 13 -1.93 5.65 23.44
CA GLY A 13 -2.28 4.74 22.34
C GLY A 13 -2.71 5.42 21.02
N LEU A 14 -2.57 6.74 20.86
CA LEU A 14 -2.87 7.41 19.59
C LEU A 14 -1.94 6.96 18.46
N ALA A 15 -0.62 6.85 18.71
CA ALA A 15 0.36 6.43 17.71
C ALA A 15 -0.02 5.09 17.06
N GLY A 16 -0.40 4.10 17.87
CA GLY A 16 -0.85 2.78 17.39
C GLY A 16 -2.19 2.78 16.63
N ARG A 17 -2.90 3.91 16.57
CA ARG A 17 -4.12 4.08 15.77
C ARG A 17 -3.91 4.92 14.50
N LEU A 18 -2.78 5.62 14.40
CA LEU A 18 -2.46 6.43 13.23
C LEU A 18 -1.96 5.53 12.09
N TRP A 19 -2.30 5.94 10.87
CA TRP A 19 -1.85 5.29 9.64
C TRP A 19 -1.03 6.29 8.83
N TYR A 20 0.12 5.85 8.34
CA TYR A 20 0.98 6.64 7.47
C TYR A 20 0.98 6.04 6.06
N GLY A 21 0.60 6.85 5.07
CA GLY A 21 0.69 6.48 3.65
C GLY A 21 2.11 6.64 3.13
N GLY A 22 2.79 5.53 2.82
CA GLY A 22 4.15 5.51 2.30
C GLY A 22 4.23 5.12 0.83
N ALA A 23 5.32 5.56 0.21
CA ALA A 23 5.61 5.32 -1.21
C ALA A 23 7.12 5.13 -1.47
N SER A 24 7.96 5.09 -0.44
CA SER A 24 9.41 4.88 -0.54
C SER A 24 9.95 4.18 0.71
N LEU A 25 11.17 3.63 0.61
CA LEU A 25 11.87 3.03 1.75
C LEU A 25 12.09 4.04 2.88
N ARG A 26 12.42 5.29 2.53
CA ARG A 26 12.57 6.38 3.51
C ARG A 26 11.29 6.60 4.33
N SER A 27 10.13 6.65 3.66
CA SER A 27 8.87 6.91 4.36
C SER A 27 8.35 5.69 5.12
N ALA A 28 8.63 4.49 4.63
CA ALA A 28 8.40 3.25 5.37
C ALA A 28 9.22 3.17 6.67
N ARG A 29 10.53 3.46 6.59
CA ARG A 29 11.42 3.53 7.75
C ARG A 29 10.93 4.53 8.77
N TRP A 30 10.60 5.75 8.33
CA TRP A 30 10.11 6.81 9.20
C TRP A 30 8.83 6.41 9.92
N ALA A 31 7.86 5.81 9.22
CA ALA A 31 6.63 5.32 9.85
C ALA A 31 6.91 4.24 10.90
N GLY A 32 7.88 3.35 10.65
CA GLY A 32 8.34 2.33 11.58
C GLY A 32 8.92 2.94 12.85
N GLU A 33 9.89 3.85 12.70
CA GLU A 33 10.56 4.54 13.82
C GLU A 33 9.57 5.31 14.72
N HIS A 34 8.43 5.74 14.17
CA HIS A 34 7.42 6.51 14.89
C HIS A 34 6.25 5.66 15.44
N GLY A 35 6.32 4.33 15.31
CA GLY A 35 5.33 3.42 15.91
C GLY A 35 3.92 3.57 15.33
N MET A 36 3.80 3.94 14.06
CA MET A 36 2.51 4.07 13.36
C MET A 36 2.16 2.79 12.59
N ASN A 37 0.90 2.64 12.18
CA ASN A 37 0.53 1.65 11.17
C ASN A 37 0.93 2.14 9.77
N PHE A 38 1.19 1.22 8.84
CA PHE A 38 1.70 1.57 7.52
C PHE A 38 0.72 1.22 6.39
N LEU A 39 0.49 2.15 5.47
CA LEU A 39 -0.24 1.91 4.23
C LEU A 39 0.71 2.09 3.05
N THR A 40 0.99 1.01 2.32
CA THR A 40 1.72 1.11 1.05
C THR A 40 0.82 1.74 -0.01
N SER A 41 1.32 2.72 -0.76
CA SER A 41 0.57 3.41 -1.81
C SER A 41 0.40 2.54 -3.07
N SER A 42 -0.63 2.83 -3.87
CA SER A 42 -0.76 2.30 -5.24
C SER A 42 0.09 3.07 -6.26
N VAL A 43 0.80 4.11 -5.81
CA VAL A 43 1.76 4.90 -6.57
C VAL A 43 3.02 5.04 -5.72
N ILE A 44 4.11 4.41 -6.14
CA ILE A 44 5.33 4.23 -5.35
C ILE A 44 6.56 4.69 -6.13
N ARG A 45 7.65 4.96 -5.43
CA ARG A 45 8.94 5.30 -6.04
C ARG A 45 9.71 4.02 -6.37
N ALA A 46 10.15 3.90 -7.61
CA ALA A 46 11.09 2.85 -8.01
C ALA A 46 12.51 3.26 -7.59
N GLU A 47 12.98 2.66 -6.49
CA GLU A 47 14.30 2.91 -5.89
C GLU A 47 15.29 1.80 -6.29
N GLU A 48 15.06 0.58 -5.81
CA GLU A 48 15.97 -0.58 -6.00
C GLU A 48 15.47 -1.59 -7.02
N SER A 49 14.16 -1.60 -7.30
CA SER A 49 13.51 -2.47 -8.28
C SER A 49 12.54 -1.65 -9.12
N GLU A 50 12.18 -2.18 -10.29
CA GLU A 50 11.10 -1.67 -11.13
C GLU A 50 9.88 -2.61 -11.13
N ASP A 51 9.95 -3.73 -10.40
CA ASP A 51 8.79 -4.58 -10.12
C ASP A 51 7.96 -3.99 -8.98
N PHE A 52 6.69 -3.70 -9.26
CA PHE A 52 5.81 -3.04 -8.29
C PHE A 52 5.61 -3.85 -7.00
N ALA A 53 5.49 -5.18 -7.12
CA ALA A 53 5.23 -6.04 -5.97
C ALA A 53 6.46 -6.19 -5.08
N GLU A 54 7.65 -6.27 -5.67
CA GLU A 54 8.93 -6.26 -4.96
C GLU A 54 9.15 -4.95 -4.21
N ILE A 55 8.86 -3.81 -4.83
CA ILE A 55 9.02 -2.50 -4.17
C ILE A 55 8.08 -2.40 -2.95
N GLN A 56 6.80 -2.76 -3.09
CA GLN A 56 5.89 -2.75 -1.93
C GLN A 56 6.37 -3.72 -0.84
N LEU A 57 6.85 -4.90 -1.21
CA LEU A 57 7.41 -5.87 -0.26
C LEU A 57 8.62 -5.29 0.49
N ALA A 58 9.54 -4.63 -0.22
CA ALA A 58 10.71 -3.98 0.38
C ALA A 58 10.30 -2.87 1.36
N GLN A 59 9.29 -2.07 1.02
CA GLN A 59 8.74 -1.06 1.93
C GLN A 59 8.13 -1.69 3.19
N VAL A 60 7.36 -2.77 3.06
CA VAL A 60 6.78 -3.48 4.22
C VAL A 60 7.88 -4.02 5.14
N ARG A 61 8.90 -4.65 4.58
CA ARG A 61 10.05 -5.16 5.34
C ARG A 61 10.82 -4.04 6.03
N MET A 62 11.08 -2.94 5.33
CA MET A 62 11.77 -1.77 5.88
C MET A 62 10.99 -1.16 7.06
N PHE A 63 9.67 -1.03 6.91
CA PHE A 63 8.77 -0.56 7.96
C PHE A 63 8.86 -1.47 9.20
N ARG A 64 8.66 -2.79 9.03
CA ARG A 64 8.69 -3.75 10.13
C ARG A 64 10.04 -3.83 10.83
N ALA A 65 11.13 -3.78 10.08
CA ALA A 65 12.49 -3.79 10.64
C ALA A 65 12.76 -2.60 11.58
N HIS A 66 12.03 -1.51 11.44
CA HIS A 66 12.18 -0.30 12.27
C HIS A 66 11.01 -0.05 13.23
N HIS A 67 9.94 -0.85 13.15
CA HIS A 67 8.78 -0.69 14.02
C HIS A 67 8.96 -1.48 15.32
N PRO A 68 8.61 -0.93 16.51
CA PRO A 68 8.76 -1.62 17.79
C PRO A 68 8.05 -2.98 17.88
N ASP A 69 6.93 -3.14 17.16
CA ASP A 69 6.18 -4.40 17.08
C ASP A 69 6.72 -5.41 16.05
N GLY A 70 7.75 -5.05 15.28
CA GLY A 70 8.36 -5.93 14.27
C GLY A 70 7.32 -6.51 13.30
N GLU A 71 7.32 -7.84 13.15
CA GLU A 71 6.37 -8.55 12.29
C GLU A 71 4.89 -8.39 12.68
N ARG A 72 4.60 -8.02 13.93
CA ARG A 72 3.22 -7.76 14.36
C ARG A 72 2.71 -6.38 13.94
N ALA A 73 3.59 -5.51 13.43
CA ALA A 73 3.21 -4.16 13.01
C ALA A 73 2.19 -4.21 11.87
N ARG A 74 1.11 -3.43 11.99
CA ARG A 74 -0.02 -3.49 11.05
C ARG A 74 0.33 -2.79 9.75
N VAL A 75 0.01 -3.47 8.67
CA VAL A 75 0.24 -3.01 7.30
C VAL A 75 -1.07 -3.10 6.51
N SER A 76 -1.28 -2.15 5.63
CA SER A 76 -2.34 -2.17 4.62
C SER A 76 -1.73 -1.94 3.24
N GLN A 77 -2.34 -2.53 2.23
CA GLN A 77 -1.87 -2.47 0.86
C GLN A 77 -2.80 -1.61 0.00
N GLY A 78 -2.23 -0.58 -0.63
CA GLY A 78 -2.92 0.26 -1.59
C GLY A 78 -2.84 -0.33 -3.00
N LEU A 79 -3.99 -0.69 -3.54
CA LEU A 79 -4.18 -1.17 -4.93
C LEU A 79 -5.45 -0.54 -5.51
N VAL A 80 -5.60 -0.63 -6.84
CA VAL A 80 -6.85 -0.26 -7.53
C VAL A 80 -7.54 -1.55 -7.94
N VAL A 81 -8.74 -1.79 -7.41
CA VAL A 81 -9.53 -3.01 -7.66
C VAL A 81 -10.90 -2.61 -8.20
N ILE A 82 -11.32 -3.25 -9.29
CA ILE A 82 -12.57 -2.99 -10.00
C ILE A 82 -13.30 -4.35 -10.13
N PRO A 83 -14.18 -4.71 -9.18
CA PRO A 83 -14.94 -5.94 -9.26
C PRO A 83 -16.03 -5.84 -10.33
N THR A 84 -16.31 -6.96 -10.99
CA THR A 84 -17.28 -7.02 -12.09
C THR A 84 -18.44 -7.96 -11.84
N ASP A 85 -18.54 -8.61 -10.67
CA ASP A 85 -19.55 -9.64 -10.36
C ASP A 85 -20.99 -9.16 -10.65
N SER A 86 -21.29 -7.90 -10.33
CA SER A 86 -22.58 -7.26 -10.56
C SER A 86 -22.60 -6.23 -11.70
N ALA A 87 -21.49 -6.08 -12.43
CA ALA A 87 -21.41 -5.10 -13.52
C ALA A 87 -22.28 -5.54 -14.71
N THR A 88 -23.01 -4.60 -15.31
CA THR A 88 -23.64 -4.81 -16.61
C THR A 88 -22.60 -4.91 -17.73
N ALA A 89 -22.98 -5.40 -18.91
CA ALA A 89 -22.08 -5.45 -20.07
C ALA A 89 -21.52 -4.06 -20.44
N ALA A 90 -22.35 -3.02 -20.41
CA ALA A 90 -21.92 -1.64 -20.67
C ALA A 90 -20.94 -1.11 -19.61
N GLN A 91 -21.15 -1.45 -18.34
CA GLN A 91 -20.22 -1.09 -17.26
C GLN A 91 -18.88 -1.82 -17.41
N ARG A 92 -18.89 -3.12 -17.72
CA ARG A 92 -17.67 -3.90 -18.00
C ARG A 92 -16.86 -3.26 -19.11
N ALA A 93 -17.48 -2.99 -20.27
CA ALA A 93 -16.80 -2.35 -21.40
C ALA A 93 -16.18 -0.98 -21.02
N LYS A 94 -16.89 -0.18 -20.22
CA LYS A 94 -16.38 1.09 -19.71
C LYS A 94 -15.15 0.91 -18.81
N TYR A 95 -15.17 -0.08 -17.91
CA TYR A 95 -14.05 -0.35 -17.01
C TYR A 95 -12.84 -0.91 -17.76
N GLU A 96 -13.06 -1.81 -18.72
CA GLU A 96 -12.02 -2.35 -19.60
C GLU A 96 -11.30 -1.22 -20.35
N ALA A 97 -12.06 -0.33 -21.00
CA ALA A 97 -11.49 0.83 -21.69
C ALA A 97 -10.72 1.77 -20.75
N TYR A 98 -11.19 1.94 -19.51
CA TYR A 98 -10.51 2.76 -18.51
C TYR A 98 -9.16 2.14 -18.07
N VAL A 99 -9.15 0.83 -17.83
CA VAL A 99 -7.94 0.09 -17.44
C VAL A 99 -6.95 0.04 -18.60
N GLU A 100 -7.40 -0.22 -19.82
CA GLU A 100 -6.57 -0.22 -21.02
C GLU A 100 -5.85 1.12 -21.19
N LYS A 101 -6.59 2.23 -21.11
CA LYS A 101 -6.02 3.59 -21.19
C LYS A 101 -4.95 3.86 -20.12
N ARG A 102 -5.08 3.27 -18.92
CA ARG A 102 -4.16 3.51 -17.78
C ARG A 102 -3.01 2.51 -17.70
N THR A 103 -3.09 1.37 -18.36
CA THR A 103 -2.08 0.30 -18.28
C THR A 103 -0.69 0.75 -18.75
N PRO A 104 -0.52 1.56 -19.83
CA PRO A 104 0.82 1.93 -20.29
C PRO A 104 1.71 2.59 -19.23
N ARG A 105 1.14 3.37 -18.30
CA ARG A 105 1.90 4.08 -17.25
C ARG A 105 2.47 3.15 -16.16
N THR A 106 2.04 1.89 -16.13
CA THR A 106 2.46 0.90 -15.13
C THR A 106 3.65 0.08 -15.62
N ALA A 107 4.04 0.21 -16.89
CA ALA A 107 5.08 -0.62 -17.51
C ALA A 107 6.50 -0.19 -17.12
N ALA A 108 6.69 1.06 -16.72
CA ALA A 108 7.98 1.61 -16.31
C ALA A 108 7.81 2.80 -15.37
N PRO A 109 8.85 3.17 -14.60
CA PRO A 109 8.85 4.37 -13.78
C PRO A 109 8.64 5.66 -14.59
N GLN A 110 7.88 6.60 -14.03
CA GLN A 110 7.43 7.82 -14.69
C GLN A 110 8.10 9.06 -14.10
N GLY A 111 8.56 9.95 -14.99
CA GLY A 111 9.08 11.27 -14.65
C GLY A 111 10.38 11.26 -13.81
N PRO A 112 10.86 12.45 -13.39
CA PRO A 112 12.12 12.57 -12.64
C PRO A 112 12.05 11.91 -11.26
N GLY A 113 10.84 11.75 -10.71
CA GLY A 113 10.62 11.03 -9.46
C GLY A 113 10.67 9.51 -9.58
N ARG A 114 10.77 8.95 -10.79
CA ARG A 114 10.70 7.50 -11.05
C ARG A 114 9.47 6.86 -10.38
N MET A 115 8.30 7.46 -10.57
CA MET A 115 7.06 6.99 -9.94
C MET A 115 6.49 5.81 -10.73
N LEU A 116 6.23 4.70 -10.06
CA LEU A 116 5.60 3.50 -10.60
C LEU A 116 4.16 3.38 -10.10
N PHE A 117 3.27 2.94 -10.98
CA PHE A 117 1.84 2.82 -10.70
C PHE A 117 1.44 1.34 -10.64
N ALA A 118 0.61 1.00 -9.66
CA ALA A 118 -0.02 -0.32 -9.60
C ALA A 118 -0.84 -0.54 -10.87
N ARG A 119 -0.83 -1.77 -11.37
CA ARG A 119 -1.78 -2.20 -12.39
C ARG A 119 -3.18 -2.26 -11.79
N ASP A 120 -4.14 -1.63 -12.45
CA ASP A 120 -5.54 -1.70 -12.04
C ASP A 120 -6.05 -3.15 -12.20
N LEU A 121 -6.61 -3.72 -11.13
CA LEU A 121 -7.09 -5.09 -11.09
C LEU A 121 -8.58 -5.13 -11.45
N LEU A 122 -8.88 -5.57 -12.67
CA LEU A 122 -10.24 -5.77 -13.18
C LEU A 122 -10.56 -7.25 -13.29
N GLY A 123 -11.75 -7.65 -12.82
CA GLY A 123 -12.26 -9.01 -12.93
C GLY A 123 -13.33 -9.33 -11.90
N THR A 124 -13.69 -10.60 -11.75
CA THR A 124 -14.60 -11.09 -10.70
C THR A 124 -13.91 -11.07 -9.34
N SER A 125 -14.68 -11.04 -8.26
CA SER A 125 -14.15 -11.08 -6.89
C SER A 125 -13.27 -12.31 -6.65
N ALA A 126 -13.62 -13.46 -7.25
CA ALA A 126 -12.82 -14.69 -7.18
C ALA A 126 -11.47 -14.57 -7.90
N GLU A 127 -11.41 -13.91 -9.06
CA GLU A 127 -10.15 -13.60 -9.74
C GLU A 127 -9.30 -12.60 -8.96
N MET A 128 -9.94 -11.58 -8.37
CA MET A 128 -9.24 -10.59 -7.56
C MET A 128 -8.62 -11.25 -6.33
N ALA A 129 -9.37 -12.09 -5.62
CA ALA A 129 -8.84 -12.86 -4.51
C ALA A 129 -7.61 -13.68 -4.93
N ARG A 130 -7.69 -14.47 -6.02
CA ARG A 130 -6.55 -15.25 -6.52
C ARG A 130 -5.32 -14.40 -6.82
N ARG A 131 -5.49 -13.25 -7.49
CA ARG A 131 -4.38 -12.33 -7.81
C ARG A 131 -3.77 -11.72 -6.55
N LEU A 132 -4.60 -11.34 -5.56
CA LEU A 132 -4.13 -10.83 -4.28
C LEU A 132 -3.34 -11.89 -3.51
N TYR A 133 -3.83 -13.13 -3.42
CA TYR A 133 -3.12 -14.23 -2.76
C TYR A 133 -1.75 -14.54 -3.39
N ALA A 134 -1.59 -14.32 -4.70
CA ALA A 134 -0.32 -14.46 -5.40
C ALA A 134 0.63 -13.26 -5.19
N HIS A 135 0.12 -12.10 -4.77
CA HIS A 135 0.91 -10.88 -4.62
C HIS A 135 1.81 -10.96 -3.38
N ALA A 136 3.13 -10.82 -3.55
CA ALA A 136 4.10 -11.01 -2.47
C ALA A 136 3.85 -10.07 -1.26
N ALA A 137 3.66 -8.77 -1.52
CA ALA A 137 3.37 -7.81 -0.46
C ALA A 137 2.00 -8.03 0.23
N PHE A 138 1.01 -8.62 -0.45
CA PHE A 138 -0.29 -8.91 0.16
C PHE A 138 -0.16 -10.01 1.22
N ARG A 139 0.67 -11.01 0.97
CA ARG A 139 0.94 -12.09 1.94
C ARG A 139 1.55 -11.55 3.23
N GLU A 140 2.41 -10.54 3.13
CA GLU A 140 2.98 -9.86 4.30
C GLU A 140 1.96 -8.97 5.02
N ALA A 141 1.07 -8.30 4.30
CA ALA A 141 0.09 -7.39 4.92
C ALA A 141 -0.98 -8.11 5.76
N ARG A 142 -1.11 -9.44 5.65
CA ARG A 142 -2.07 -10.20 6.45
C ARG A 142 -1.57 -10.35 7.89
N PRO A 143 -2.45 -10.22 8.89
CA PRO A 143 -2.18 -10.81 10.20
C PRO A 143 -1.87 -12.30 10.00
N GLY A 144 -0.87 -12.83 10.69
CA GLY A 144 -0.66 -14.28 10.76
C GLY A 144 -1.98 -14.98 11.13
N ALA A 145 -2.18 -16.20 10.63
CA ALA A 145 -3.44 -16.96 10.72
C ALA A 145 -3.95 -17.30 12.14
N GLY A 146 -3.49 -16.62 13.20
CA GLY A 146 -3.86 -16.84 14.60
C GLY A 146 -4.37 -15.59 15.34
N LEU A 147 -4.95 -14.61 14.65
CA LEU A 147 -5.54 -13.40 15.28
C LEU A 147 -7.02 -13.18 14.92
N VAL A 148 -7.70 -14.25 14.51
CA VAL A 148 -9.17 -14.32 14.44
C VAL A 148 -9.61 -15.49 15.30
N ASP A 149 -9.45 -15.32 16.61
CA ASP A 149 -10.20 -16.00 17.67
C ASP A 149 -10.47 -14.97 18.78
#